data_AF-R7TD49-F1
#
_entry.id   AF-R7TD49-F1
#
_cell.length_a   1.000
_cell.length_b   1.000
_cell.length_c   1.000
_cell.angle_alpha   90.00
_cell.angle_beta   90.00
_cell.angle_gamma   90.00
#
_symmetry.space_group_name_H-M   'P 1'
#
loop_
_entity.id
_entity.type
_entity.pdbx_description
1 polymer ?
#
loop_
_entity_poly.entity_id
_entity_poly.type
_entity_poly.pdbx_seq_one_letter_code
_entity_poly.pdbx_strand_id
1 'polypeptide(L)'
;MCHGFLPSQLKAHITATYQSSSGLLSFHALPTLKIRCLCFPGAPRVVTSQIKLPLKLVIKAVLPIKTATYKITVDTNKPPVNLNDIFPELLGESAGGPGNALGFCVYGLDSVITMLASKTSQRYRLQSDDFASMWPLLSDLLLRLKSYFRVGQTSSDFKITYEGPLPLQEYFEVLDKHFECRLNADKYSHLLEERAAQFRAIQRRLLTR
;
A
#
# COMPACT_ATOMS: atom_id res chain seq x y z
N MET A 1 10.26 16.80 29.95
CA MET A 1 11.63 16.31 30.18
C MET A 1 11.54 14.95 30.86
N CYS A 2 11.62 13.87 30.09
CA CYS A 2 11.80 12.52 30.62
C CYS A 2 13.03 11.94 29.92
N HIS A 3 14.20 12.33 30.42
CA HIS A 3 15.46 11.68 30.06
C HIS A 3 15.48 10.31 30.74
N GLY A 4 14.95 9.30 30.06
CA GLY A 4 15.12 7.91 30.42
C GLY A 4 16.55 7.48 30.07
N PHE A 5 17.36 7.28 31.09
CA PHE A 5 18.69 6.68 31.03
C PHE A 5 18.68 5.42 30.15
N LEU A 6 19.37 5.45 29.02
CA LEU A 6 19.67 4.26 28.22
C LEU A 6 20.89 3.56 28.85
N PRO A 7 20.77 2.34 29.39
CA PRO A 7 21.93 1.60 29.88
C PRO A 7 22.85 1.21 28.72
N SER A 8 24.15 1.39 28.93
CA SER A 8 25.25 1.38 27.97
C SER A 8 25.59 0.03 27.31
N GLN A 9 24.75 -0.99 27.45
CA GLN A 9 24.95 -2.32 26.86
C GLN A 9 23.61 -2.94 26.42
N LEU A 10 22.83 -2.20 25.61
CA LEU A 10 21.68 -2.76 24.91
C LEU A 10 22.17 -3.45 23.63
N LYS A 11 22.34 -4.78 23.69
CA LYS A 11 22.45 -5.62 22.49
C LYS A 11 21.07 -5.68 21.82
N ALA A 12 20.70 -4.61 21.13
CA ALA A 12 19.45 -4.51 20.40
C ALA A 12 19.58 -5.27 19.08
N HIS A 13 18.95 -6.45 18.99
CA HIS A 13 18.78 -7.12 17.71
C HIS A 13 17.67 -6.40 16.94
N ILE A 14 18.04 -5.49 16.04
CA ILE A 14 17.09 -4.78 15.17
C ILE A 14 16.71 -5.72 14.03
N THR A 15 15.56 -6.38 14.16
CA THR A 15 14.99 -7.10 13.02
C THR A 15 14.03 -6.16 12.29
N ALA A 16 14.48 -5.62 11.16
CA ALA A 16 13.62 -4.93 10.19
C ALA A 16 12.91 -5.98 9.35
N THR A 17 11.66 -6.32 9.70
CA THR A 17 10.85 -7.23 8.88
C THR A 17 9.91 -6.40 8.01
N TYR A 18 10.10 -6.47 6.69
CA TYR A 18 9.04 -6.12 5.75
C TYR A 18 7.97 -7.20 5.82
N GLN A 19 6.85 -6.92 6.49
CA GLN A 19 5.76 -7.87 6.64
C GLN A 19 4.60 -7.43 5.75
N SER A 20 4.51 -8.02 4.55
CA SER A 20 3.25 -8.14 3.82
C SER A 20 2.35 -9.06 4.64
N SER A 21 1.18 -8.60 5.09
CA SER A 21 0.32 -9.28 6.08
C SER A 21 -0.43 -10.52 5.54
N SER A 22 0.06 -11.12 4.47
CA SER A 22 -0.44 -12.37 3.90
C SER A 22 0.75 -13.06 3.20
N GLY A 23 0.86 -14.39 3.29
CA GLY A 23 1.89 -15.17 2.58
C GLY A 23 1.83 -15.06 1.05
N LEU A 24 0.79 -14.40 0.54
CA LEU A 24 0.72 -13.81 -0.80
C LEU A 24 0.99 -12.31 -0.64
N LEU A 25 1.96 -11.79 -1.39
CA LEU A 25 2.30 -10.36 -1.48
C LEU A 25 1.00 -9.54 -1.59
N SER A 26 0.52 -8.98 -0.48
CA SER A 26 -0.55 -7.99 -0.51
C SER A 26 0.11 -6.68 -0.90
N PHE A 27 0.27 -6.49 -2.22
CA PHE A 27 0.82 -5.27 -2.83
C PHE A 27 0.03 -3.99 -2.47
N HIS A 28 -1.05 -4.12 -1.71
CA HIS A 28 -1.94 -3.04 -1.29
C HIS A 28 -1.68 -2.54 0.14
N ALA A 29 -0.71 -3.11 0.87
CA ALA A 29 -0.34 -2.61 2.20
C ALA A 29 0.60 -1.40 2.09
N LEU A 30 0.32 -0.35 2.88
CA LEU A 30 1.26 0.77 2.99
C LEU A 30 2.59 0.27 3.58
N PRO A 31 3.73 0.68 3.02
CA PRO A 31 5.02 0.20 3.48
C PRO A 31 5.26 0.70 4.92
N THR A 32 5.43 -0.23 5.86
CA THR A 32 5.73 0.07 7.26
C THR A 32 6.99 -0.66 7.69
N LEU A 33 7.88 0.05 8.38
CA LEU A 33 9.06 -0.53 9.01
C LEU A 33 8.71 -0.82 10.46
N LYS A 34 8.63 -2.12 10.81
CA LYS A 34 8.45 -2.56 12.19
C LYS A 34 9.80 -2.89 12.80
N ILE A 35 10.17 -2.17 13.85
CA ILE A 35 11.39 -2.41 14.62
C ILE A 35 10.99 -3.19 15.87
N ARG A 36 11.57 -4.36 16.06
CA ARG A 36 11.42 -5.16 17.28
C ARG A 36 12.76 -5.21 18.01
N CYS A 37 12.82 -4.70 19.23
CA CYS A 37 13.99 -4.76 20.09
C CYS A 37 13.76 -5.77 21.21
N LEU A 38 14.72 -6.67 21.40
CA LEU A 38 14.76 -7.59 22.55
C LEU A 38 15.69 -7.02 23.61
N CYS A 39 15.17 -6.79 24.81
CA CYS A 39 15.96 -6.35 25.95
C CYS A 39 16.22 -7.55 26.87
N PHE A 40 17.49 -7.82 27.15
CA PHE A 40 17.96 -8.98 27.94
C PHE A 40 18.37 -8.73 29.41
N PRO A 41 18.30 -7.54 30.03
CA PRO A 41 18.55 -7.46 31.48
C PRO A 41 17.33 -8.02 32.24
N GLY A 42 17.42 -9.27 32.69
CA GLY A 42 16.38 -9.99 33.43
C GLY A 42 15.45 -10.81 32.52
N ALA A 43 14.13 -10.68 32.70
CA ALA A 43 13.15 -11.35 31.84
C ALA A 43 13.13 -10.76 30.42
N PRO A 44 12.98 -11.57 29.35
CA PRO A 44 13.00 -11.08 27.98
C PRO A 44 11.82 -10.14 27.75
N ARG A 45 12.12 -8.88 27.39
CA ARG A 45 11.11 -7.88 27.00
C ARG A 45 11.19 -7.58 25.52
N VAL A 46 10.03 -7.50 24.89
CA VAL A 46 9.88 -7.12 23.48
C VAL A 46 9.37 -5.69 23.41
N VAL A 47 10.13 -4.79 22.80
CA VAL A 47 9.68 -3.44 22.45
C VAL A 47 9.44 -3.39 20.95
N THR A 48 8.27 -2.93 20.53
CA THR A 48 7.93 -2.75 19.11
C THR A 48 7.68 -1.29 18.78
N SER A 49 8.32 -0.79 17.73
CA SER A 49 8.03 0.50 17.12
C SER A 49 7.67 0.31 15.65
N GLN A 50 6.83 1.20 15.10
CA GLN A 50 6.41 1.18 13.70
C GLN A 50 6.61 2.56 13.08
N ILE A 51 7.21 2.58 11.90
CA ILE A 51 7.48 3.80 11.14
C ILE A 51 6.83 3.65 9.77
N LYS A 52 6.11 4.68 9.31
CA LYS A 52 5.54 4.72 7.96
C LYS A 52 6.64 5.06 6.96
N LEU A 53 6.77 4.26 5.91
CA LEU A 53 7.76 4.50 4.86
C LEU A 53 7.21 5.49 3.82
N PRO A 54 8.09 6.28 3.16
CA PRO A 54 7.68 7.21 2.11
C PRO A 54 7.02 6.50 0.92
N LEU A 55 5.92 7.09 0.42
CA LEU A 55 5.16 6.51 -0.71
C LEU A 55 6.02 6.32 -1.96
N LYS A 56 6.97 7.25 -2.23
CA LYS A 56 7.92 7.21 -3.35
C LYS A 56 8.72 5.90 -3.50
N LEU A 57 8.81 5.09 -2.45
CA LEU A 57 9.50 3.79 -2.52
C LEU A 57 8.68 2.72 -3.23
N VAL A 58 7.37 2.92 -3.36
CA VAL A 58 6.41 1.92 -3.85
C VAL A 58 5.67 2.40 -5.10
N ILE A 59 5.77 3.69 -5.45
CA ILE A 59 5.11 4.27 -6.62
C ILE A 59 6.11 4.93 -7.57
N LYS A 60 5.77 4.93 -8.86
CA LYS A 60 6.37 5.78 -9.90
C LYS A 60 5.32 6.74 -10.45
N ALA A 61 5.74 7.95 -10.80
CA ALA A 61 4.86 8.88 -11.53
C ALA A 61 4.74 8.45 -13.00
N VAL A 62 3.52 8.49 -13.54
CA VAL A 62 3.23 8.12 -14.93
C VAL A 62 2.21 9.11 -15.50
N LEU A 63 2.06 9.16 -16.82
CA LEU A 63 1.00 9.94 -17.45
C LEU A 63 -0.40 9.44 -17.03
N PRO A 64 -1.33 10.35 -16.71
CA PRO A 64 -2.68 9.99 -16.31
C PRO A 64 -3.48 9.42 -17.48
N ILE A 65 -4.20 8.31 -17.22
CA ILE A 65 -5.14 7.70 -18.16
C ILE A 65 -6.55 8.23 -17.88
N LYS A 66 -7.27 8.66 -18.93
CA LYS A 66 -8.60 9.30 -18.82
C LYS A 66 -9.75 8.33 -18.58
N THR A 67 -9.58 7.07 -18.99
CA THR A 67 -10.60 6.02 -18.93
C THR A 67 -10.11 4.90 -18.05
N ALA A 68 -10.91 4.50 -17.08
CA ALA A 68 -10.63 3.38 -16.22
C ALA A 68 -11.93 2.70 -15.78
N THR A 69 -11.83 1.42 -15.45
CA THR A 69 -12.96 0.57 -15.05
C THR A 69 -13.55 1.01 -13.72
N TYR A 70 -12.70 1.17 -12.69
CA TYR A 70 -13.13 1.49 -11.34
C TYR A 70 -12.88 2.95 -11.01
N LYS A 71 -13.83 3.58 -10.29
CA LYS A 71 -13.78 5.02 -9.94
C LYS A 71 -14.26 5.24 -8.53
N ILE A 72 -13.46 5.91 -7.71
CA ILE A 72 -13.82 6.31 -6.35
C ILE A 72 -13.72 7.83 -6.26
N THR A 73 -14.77 8.50 -5.80
CA THR A 73 -14.77 9.95 -5.59
C THR A 73 -14.98 10.24 -4.12
N VAL A 74 -14.11 11.04 -3.53
CA VAL A 74 -14.24 11.55 -2.16
C VAL A 74 -14.48 13.04 -2.19
N ASP A 75 -15.37 13.49 -1.33
CA ASP A 75 -15.76 14.89 -1.19
C ASP A 75 -15.09 15.47 0.05
N THR A 76 -14.80 16.76 0.01
CA THR A 76 -14.20 17.51 1.12
C THR A 76 -15.03 18.75 1.38
N ASN A 77 -14.92 19.32 2.58
CA ASN A 77 -15.58 20.58 2.96
C ASN A 77 -14.70 21.83 2.75
N LYS A 78 -13.59 21.69 2.02
CA LYS A 78 -12.60 22.73 1.77
C LYS A 78 -12.34 22.83 0.26
N PRO A 79 -11.86 23.98 -0.24
CA PRO A 79 -11.51 24.10 -1.65
C PRO A 79 -10.45 23.06 -2.05
N PRO A 80 -10.51 22.57 -3.30
CA PRO A 80 -9.56 21.60 -3.82
C PRO A 80 -8.14 22.19 -3.83
N VAL A 81 -7.18 21.39 -3.38
CA VAL A 81 -5.75 21.73 -3.32
C VAL A 81 -5.08 21.16 -4.57
N ASN A 82 -4.09 21.88 -5.08
CA ASN A 82 -3.29 21.42 -6.21
C ASN A 82 -2.57 20.11 -5.82
N LEU A 83 -2.70 19.07 -6.63
CA LEU A 83 -2.11 17.77 -6.33
C LEU A 83 -0.58 17.84 -6.31
N ASN A 84 0.00 18.78 -7.03
CA ASN A 84 1.44 19.08 -7.03
C ASN A 84 1.95 19.52 -5.65
N ASP A 85 1.12 20.22 -4.87
CA ASP A 85 1.49 20.66 -3.51
C ASP A 85 1.34 19.52 -2.49
N ILE A 86 0.44 18.55 -2.77
CA ILE A 86 0.22 17.36 -1.95
C ILE A 86 1.29 16.30 -2.21
N PHE A 87 1.72 16.15 -3.45
CA PHE A 87 2.72 15.17 -3.90
C PHE A 87 3.93 15.86 -4.56
N PRO A 88 4.68 16.70 -3.82
CA PRO A 88 5.79 17.46 -4.37
C PRO A 88 6.93 16.56 -4.86
N GLU A 89 7.07 15.37 -4.31
CA GLU A 89 8.11 14.41 -4.69
C GLU A 89 7.92 13.79 -6.08
N LEU A 90 6.77 13.99 -6.70
CA LEU A 90 6.41 13.42 -8.01
C LEU A 90 6.50 14.43 -9.15
N LEU A 91 6.93 15.66 -8.85
CA LEU A 91 7.09 16.79 -9.77
C LEU A 91 8.27 16.68 -10.75
N GLY A 92 8.97 15.55 -10.82
CA GLY A 92 10.14 15.36 -11.70
C GLY A 92 9.94 14.35 -12.82
N GLU A 93 9.15 13.29 -12.59
CA GLU A 93 9.16 12.08 -13.43
C GLU A 93 7.98 12.01 -14.43
N SER A 94 6.99 12.88 -14.32
CA SER A 94 5.90 13.09 -15.32
C SER A 94 5.35 14.53 -15.24
N ALA A 95 6.23 15.46 -14.88
CA ALA A 95 5.94 16.84 -14.57
C ALA A 95 5.57 17.63 -15.83
N GLY A 96 4.33 18.08 -15.91
CA GLY A 96 3.86 18.87 -17.05
C GLY A 96 2.35 19.01 -17.11
N GLY A 97 1.61 18.19 -16.33
CA GLY A 97 0.18 18.37 -16.17
C GLY A 97 -0.16 19.63 -15.35
N PRO A 98 -1.36 20.21 -15.54
CA PRO A 98 -1.80 21.45 -14.88
C PRO A 98 -2.09 21.31 -13.37
N GLY A 99 -1.50 20.32 -12.67
CA GLY A 99 -1.65 20.08 -11.22
C GLY A 99 -2.99 19.48 -10.77
N ASN A 100 -3.94 19.32 -11.69
CA ASN A 100 -5.29 18.82 -11.39
C ASN A 100 -5.45 17.33 -11.68
N ALA A 101 -4.44 16.72 -12.32
CA ALA A 101 -4.44 15.32 -12.70
C ALA A 101 -3.03 14.77 -12.53
N LEU A 102 -2.89 13.68 -11.78
CA LEU A 102 -1.64 12.93 -11.61
C LEU A 102 -1.88 11.46 -11.91
N GLY A 103 -0.96 10.86 -12.67
CA GLY A 103 -0.94 9.42 -12.91
C GLY A 103 0.13 8.75 -12.05
N PHE A 104 -0.18 7.56 -11.57
CA PHE A 104 0.66 6.79 -10.68
C PHE A 104 0.67 5.34 -11.13
N CYS A 105 1.77 4.65 -10.89
CA CYS A 105 1.84 3.20 -11.04
C CYS A 105 2.60 2.64 -9.84
N VAL A 106 2.06 1.58 -9.24
CA VAL A 106 2.68 0.92 -8.09
C VAL A 106 3.71 -0.08 -8.61
N TYR A 107 4.92 -0.10 -8.06
CA TYR A 107 5.93 -1.08 -8.47
C TYR A 107 5.42 -2.52 -8.23
N GLY A 108 5.50 -3.35 -9.26
CA GLY A 108 4.99 -4.73 -9.23
C GLY A 108 3.51 -4.87 -9.62
N LEU A 109 2.80 -3.76 -9.84
CA LEU A 109 1.47 -3.75 -10.45
C LEU A 109 1.56 -3.06 -11.81
N ASP A 110 0.91 -3.63 -12.84
CA ASP A 110 0.88 -3.04 -14.18
C ASP A 110 -0.25 -2.01 -14.36
N SER A 111 -1.08 -1.83 -13.33
CA SER A 111 -2.21 -0.90 -13.37
C SER A 111 -1.79 0.54 -13.11
N VAL A 112 -2.27 1.44 -13.95
CA VAL A 112 -2.14 2.89 -13.73
C VAL A 112 -3.33 3.38 -12.91
N ILE A 113 -3.03 4.23 -11.93
CA ILE A 113 -4.01 4.89 -11.08
C ILE A 113 -3.95 6.38 -11.41
N THR A 114 -5.08 6.94 -11.84
CA THR A 114 -5.21 8.36 -12.13
C THR A 114 -5.94 9.05 -10.98
N MET A 115 -5.34 10.09 -10.42
CA MET A 115 -5.94 10.96 -9.43
C MET A 115 -6.31 12.30 -10.07
N LEU A 116 -7.53 12.74 -9.82
CA LEU A 116 -8.08 13.99 -10.35
C LEU A 116 -8.55 14.85 -9.19
N ALA A 117 -8.06 16.09 -9.11
CA ALA A 117 -8.62 17.13 -8.27
C ALA A 117 -9.52 18.01 -9.14
N SER A 118 -10.79 18.09 -8.80
CA SER A 118 -11.69 18.99 -9.51
C SER A 118 -11.35 20.44 -9.16
N LYS A 119 -11.29 21.33 -10.15
CA LYS A 119 -11.05 22.77 -9.92
C LYS A 119 -12.27 23.52 -9.41
N THR A 120 -13.45 23.07 -9.83
CA THR A 120 -14.73 23.75 -9.59
C THR A 120 -15.56 23.09 -8.50
N SER A 121 -15.15 21.91 -8.02
CA SER A 121 -15.83 21.19 -6.95
C SER A 121 -14.83 20.71 -5.90
N GLN A 122 -15.30 20.46 -4.68
CA GLN A 122 -14.46 20.06 -3.55
C GLN A 122 -14.18 18.55 -3.55
N ARG A 123 -13.95 17.98 -4.74
CA ARG A 123 -13.97 16.54 -5.01
C ARG A 123 -12.63 16.04 -5.53
N TYR A 124 -12.18 14.92 -4.98
CA TYR A 124 -11.02 14.18 -5.46
C TYR A 124 -11.47 12.82 -5.98
N ARG A 125 -11.08 12.49 -7.21
CA ARG A 125 -11.44 11.22 -7.86
C ARG A 125 -10.20 10.39 -8.14
N LEU A 126 -10.23 9.12 -7.75
CA LEU A 126 -9.26 8.12 -8.14
C LEU A 126 -9.90 7.17 -9.15
N GLN A 127 -9.12 6.75 -10.14
CA GLN A 127 -9.55 5.89 -11.22
C GLN A 127 -8.46 4.87 -11.53
N SER A 128 -8.81 3.59 -11.69
CA SER A 128 -7.88 2.55 -12.12
C SER A 128 -8.63 1.35 -12.72
N ASP A 129 -7.91 0.51 -13.45
CA ASP A 129 -8.43 -0.77 -13.96
C ASP A 129 -8.31 -1.91 -12.94
N ASP A 130 -7.56 -1.72 -11.85
CA ASP A 130 -7.54 -2.63 -10.71
C ASP A 130 -8.08 -1.93 -9.46
N PHE A 131 -9.16 -2.48 -8.90
CA PHE A 131 -9.83 -1.92 -7.73
C PHE A 131 -8.92 -1.88 -6.50
N ALA A 132 -8.18 -2.96 -6.25
CA ALA A 132 -7.36 -3.09 -5.06
C ALA A 132 -6.16 -2.13 -5.11
N SER A 133 -5.58 -1.88 -6.30
CA SER A 133 -4.44 -0.97 -6.49
C SER A 133 -4.71 0.46 -6.03
N MET A 134 -5.97 0.92 -6.00
CA MET A 134 -6.30 2.30 -5.62
C MET A 134 -6.09 2.61 -4.12
N TRP A 135 -6.14 1.60 -3.25
CA TRP A 135 -6.15 1.79 -1.80
C TRP A 135 -4.91 2.48 -1.20
N PRO A 136 -3.66 2.10 -1.55
CA PRO A 136 -2.46 2.79 -1.07
C PRO A 136 -2.47 4.29 -1.36
N LEU A 137 -2.90 4.67 -2.57
CA LEU A 137 -2.95 6.08 -2.96
C LEU A 137 -4.10 6.82 -2.30
N LEU A 138 -5.27 6.19 -2.19
CA LEU A 138 -6.42 6.77 -1.51
C LEU A 138 -6.07 7.06 -0.05
N SER A 139 -5.55 6.06 0.67
CA SER A 139 -5.19 6.21 2.09
C SER A 139 -4.10 7.26 2.31
N ASP A 140 -3.10 7.36 1.42
CA ASP A 140 -2.07 8.38 1.51
C ASP A 140 -2.61 9.79 1.19
N LEU A 141 -3.46 9.93 0.17
CA LEU A 141 -4.14 11.19 -0.16
C LEU A 141 -4.93 11.71 1.04
N LEU A 142 -5.76 10.86 1.66
CA LEU A 142 -6.59 11.23 2.82
C LEU A 142 -5.70 11.72 3.98
N LEU A 143 -4.57 11.06 4.23
CA LEU A 143 -3.64 11.41 5.29
C LEU A 143 -2.90 12.73 5.01
N ARG A 144 -2.47 12.95 3.75
CA ARG A 144 -1.81 14.19 3.36
C ARG A 144 -2.76 15.36 3.36
N LEU A 145 -3.99 15.22 2.88
CA LEU A 145 -5.02 16.26 2.96
C LEU A 145 -5.30 16.66 4.42
N LYS A 146 -5.47 15.68 5.31
CA LYS A 146 -5.62 15.94 6.75
C LYS A 146 -4.43 16.70 7.31
N SER A 147 -3.21 16.35 6.91
CA SER A 147 -1.99 17.02 7.38
C SER A 147 -1.87 18.44 6.83
N TYR A 148 -2.15 18.63 5.54
CA TYR A 148 -2.12 19.92 4.85
C TYR A 148 -3.07 20.93 5.50
N PHE A 149 -4.33 20.55 5.73
CA PHE A 149 -5.31 21.44 6.35
C PHE A 149 -5.14 21.62 7.87
N ARG A 150 -4.34 20.77 8.53
CA ARG A 150 -3.98 20.95 9.94
C ARG A 150 -2.91 22.04 10.13
N VAL A 151 -2.01 22.21 9.17
CA VAL A 151 -0.82 23.08 9.31
C VAL A 151 -1.14 24.58 9.19
N GLY A 152 -2.39 24.98 8.91
CA GLY A 152 -2.77 26.39 8.73
C GLY A 152 -4.04 26.86 9.42
N GLN A 153 -4.71 26.06 10.26
CA GLN A 153 -5.97 26.44 10.93
C GLN A 153 -5.99 26.04 12.41
N THR A 154 -6.45 26.95 13.28
CA THR A 154 -6.70 26.73 14.72
C THR A 154 -7.91 25.80 14.97
N SER A 155 -8.78 25.61 13.97
CA SER A 155 -10.02 24.84 14.06
C SER A 155 -9.96 23.56 13.21
N SER A 156 -10.06 22.40 13.88
CA SER A 156 -9.95 21.05 13.32
C SER A 156 -11.17 20.56 12.52
N ASP A 157 -11.83 21.42 11.73
CA ASP A 157 -13.11 21.08 11.07
C ASP A 157 -12.94 20.48 9.66
N PHE A 158 -11.75 20.05 9.26
CA PHE A 158 -11.57 19.38 7.97
C PHE A 158 -12.25 18.00 7.96
N LYS A 159 -13.19 17.81 7.04
CA LYS A 159 -13.97 16.57 6.88
C LYS A 159 -13.88 16.06 5.46
N ILE A 160 -13.80 14.74 5.35
CA ILE A 160 -13.83 14.02 4.09
C ILE A 160 -15.05 13.11 4.13
N THR A 161 -15.89 13.20 3.11
CA THR A 161 -17.11 12.42 2.96
C THR A 161 -17.06 11.60 1.67
N TYR A 162 -17.86 10.55 1.63
CA TYR A 162 -18.03 9.71 0.46
C TYR A 162 -19.53 9.62 0.17
N GLU A 163 -19.97 10.23 -0.92
CA GLU A 163 -21.39 10.33 -1.30
C GLU A 163 -21.86 9.16 -2.20
N GLY A 164 -21.09 8.07 -2.30
CA GLY A 164 -21.42 6.91 -3.12
C GLY A 164 -22.02 5.73 -2.34
N PRO A 165 -22.67 4.78 -3.02
CA PRO A 165 -22.92 3.47 -2.44
C PRO A 165 -21.59 2.78 -2.15
N LEU A 166 -21.52 1.98 -1.08
CA LEU A 166 -20.33 1.19 -0.80
C LEU A 166 -20.04 0.25 -1.99
N PRO A 167 -18.80 0.21 -2.53
CA PRO A 167 -18.41 -0.63 -3.66
C PRO A 167 -18.29 -2.10 -3.24
N LEU A 168 -19.42 -2.71 -2.87
CA LEU A 168 -19.49 -4.08 -2.39
C LEU A 168 -19.30 -5.09 -3.51
N GLN A 169 -19.77 -4.77 -4.72
CA GLN A 169 -19.62 -5.65 -5.87
C GLN A 169 -18.14 -5.83 -6.22
N GLU A 170 -17.40 -4.74 -6.37
CA GLU A 170 -15.96 -4.75 -6.66
C GLU A 170 -15.17 -5.44 -5.54
N TYR A 171 -15.61 -5.26 -4.30
CA TYR A 171 -15.03 -5.95 -3.16
C TYR A 171 -15.22 -7.48 -3.24
N PHE A 172 -16.42 -7.96 -3.57
CA PHE A 172 -16.68 -9.39 -3.75
C PHE A 172 -15.91 -9.97 -4.95
N GLU A 173 -15.79 -9.23 -6.06
CA GLU A 173 -14.95 -9.65 -7.19
C GLU A 173 -13.49 -9.88 -6.79
N VAL A 174 -12.91 -9.01 -5.94
CA VAL A 174 -11.54 -9.18 -5.43
C VAL A 174 -11.46 -10.39 -4.49
N LEU A 175 -12.47 -10.62 -3.66
CA LEU A 175 -12.52 -11.79 -2.77
C LEU A 175 -12.58 -13.10 -3.56
N ASP A 176 -13.42 -13.18 -4.58
CA ASP A 176 -13.58 -14.36 -5.42
C ASP A 176 -12.28 -14.65 -6.19
N LYS A 177 -11.65 -13.62 -6.79
CA LYS A 177 -10.32 -13.75 -7.42
C LYS A 177 -9.28 -14.30 -6.45
N HIS A 178 -9.22 -13.77 -5.23
CA HIS A 178 -8.28 -14.26 -4.22
C HIS A 178 -8.59 -15.71 -3.81
N PHE A 179 -9.86 -16.08 -3.68
CA PHE A 179 -10.27 -17.45 -3.38
C PHE A 179 -9.87 -18.42 -4.50
N GLU A 180 -10.09 -18.07 -5.76
CA GLU A 180 -9.65 -18.84 -6.92
C GLU A 180 -8.13 -19.00 -6.95
N CYS A 181 -7.36 -17.93 -6.69
CA CYS A 181 -5.90 -18.01 -6.58
C CYS A 181 -5.46 -19.01 -5.51
N ARG A 182 -6.13 -19.05 -4.36
CA ARG A 182 -5.84 -20.02 -3.29
C ARG A 182 -6.14 -21.45 -3.71
N LEU A 183 -7.29 -21.69 -4.34
CA LEU A 183 -7.63 -23.01 -4.87
C LEU A 183 -6.60 -23.48 -5.91
N ASN A 184 -6.16 -22.58 -6.78
CA ASN A 184 -5.17 -22.91 -7.80
C ASN A 184 -3.79 -23.18 -7.18
N ALA A 185 -3.37 -22.39 -6.18
CA ALA A 185 -2.13 -22.66 -5.45
C ALA A 185 -2.13 -24.04 -4.79
N ASP A 186 -3.25 -24.45 -4.20
CA ASP A 186 -3.42 -25.77 -3.59
C ASP A 186 -3.35 -26.90 -4.63
N LYS A 187 -4.07 -26.74 -5.75
CA LYS A 187 -3.99 -27.67 -6.90
C LYS A 187 -2.56 -27.84 -7.42
N TYR A 188 -1.83 -26.75 -7.60
CA TYR A 188 -0.45 -26.79 -8.08
C TYR A 188 0.51 -27.35 -7.04
N SER A 189 0.25 -27.15 -5.74
CA SER A 189 1.01 -27.77 -4.65
C SER A 189 0.90 -29.30 -4.71
N HIS A 190 -0.31 -29.83 -4.82
CA HIS A 190 -0.53 -31.27 -4.97
C HIS A 190 0.12 -31.85 -6.22
N LEU A 191 0.00 -31.15 -7.36
CA LEU A 191 0.68 -31.57 -8.58
C LEU A 191 2.20 -31.61 -8.40
N LEU A 192 2.77 -30.62 -7.72
CA LEU A 192 4.21 -30.56 -7.44
C LEU A 192 4.65 -31.72 -6.53
N GLU A 193 3.84 -32.07 -5.51
CA GLU A 193 4.10 -33.20 -4.61
C GLU A 193 4.15 -34.53 -5.37
N GLU A 194 3.18 -34.79 -6.25
CA GLU A 194 3.16 -35.99 -7.09
C GLU A 194 4.39 -36.07 -8.00
N ARG A 195 4.74 -34.96 -8.67
CA ARG A 195 5.93 -34.90 -9.54
C ARG A 195 7.22 -35.06 -8.75
N ALA A 196 7.32 -34.48 -7.56
CA ALA A 196 8.48 -34.65 -6.68
C ALA A 196 8.62 -36.10 -6.22
N ALA A 197 7.53 -36.80 -5.91
CA ALA A 197 7.55 -38.22 -5.55
C ALA A 197 8.02 -39.10 -6.71
N GLN A 198 7.51 -38.85 -7.92
CA GLN A 198 7.95 -39.52 -9.16
C GLN A 198 9.44 -39.29 -9.42
N PHE A 199 9.89 -38.05 -9.31
CA PHE A 199 11.30 -37.68 -9.50
C PHE A 199 12.22 -38.41 -8.51
N ARG A 200 11.88 -38.43 -7.21
CA ARG A 200 12.63 -39.18 -6.19
C ARG A 200 12.64 -40.69 -6.46
N ALA A 201 11.57 -41.25 -7.01
CA ALA A 201 11.53 -42.67 -7.38
C ALA A 201 12.50 -42.98 -8.54
N ILE A 202 12.57 -42.10 -9.55
CA ILE A 202 13.53 -42.21 -10.66
C ILE A 202 14.96 -42.06 -10.16
N GLN A 203 15.24 -41.05 -9.33
CA GLN A 203 16.56 -40.84 -8.72
C GLN A 203 17.04 -42.09 -7.97
N ARG A 204 16.17 -42.68 -7.13
CA ARG A 204 16.50 -43.92 -6.41
C ARG A 204 16.86 -45.06 -7.35
N ARG A 205 16.14 -45.24 -8.47
CA ARG A 205 16.42 -46.28 -9.46
C ARG A 205 17.74 -46.07 -10.21
N LEU A 206 18.08 -44.81 -10.53
CA LEU A 206 19.33 -44.47 -11.20
C LEU A 206 20.56 -44.68 -10.31
N LEU A 207 20.45 -44.42 -9.01
CA LEU A 207 21.56 -44.60 -8.07
C LEU A 207 21.88 -46.07 -7.75
N THR A 208 20.91 -46.96 -7.95
CA THR A 208 21.07 -48.41 -7.76
C THR A 208 21.54 -49.17 -9.00
N ARG A 209 21.77 -48.47 -10.12
CA ARG A 209 22.38 -49.01 -11.34
C ARG A 209 23.82 -48.52 -11.45
#